data_AF-A0A1L5NPE0-F1
#
_entry.id   AF-A0A1L5NPE0-F1
#
_cell.length_a   1.000
_cell.length_b   1.000
_cell.length_c   1.000
_cell.angle_alpha   90.00
_cell.angle_beta   90.00
_cell.angle_gamma   90.00
#
_symmetry.space_group_name_H-M   'P 1'
#
loop_
_entity.id
_entity.type
_entity.pdbx_description
1 polymer ?
#
loop_
_entity_poly.entity_id
_entity_poly.type
_entity_poly.pdbx_seq_one_letter_code
_entity_poly.pdbx_strand_id
1 'polypeptide(L)'
;MSNETIYALSSGAVPSGVAVIRLSGVKTRDALQLLTGDVPPPRKASLRTIRLRNGSIIDSGLVLFFPSPASFTGEDCAELQLHGSRAVINALFEELETIDGVRMAAEGEFSRRAFENGKLDLVEIEGLADLIAAETEMQRRLAVEHSQGKLSQLYDSWAERLTRARALIEAELDFADEDDVPGSVSDLVWDDVGGLQAEIANHLAHAKAGEIIRDGFKVVIAGAPNAGKSTLMNALARREVAIVTDIAGTTRDVLHVDLDINGFLVKLYDTAGLREAHELVEREGIRRAEQVISEASLVLYLEDMAEGTNALPPIANTEVLRVGTKADISAGNGPDAYDLTISAVTDAGLVALRAAIAERLERQVSSQSLAIPSRKRQKDSLAECLKAIEAALADPSAELDIRAENLRIAANALGRITGRVDVENLLDVIFSEFCIGK
;
A
#
# COMPACT_ATOMS: atom_id res chain seq x y z
N MET A 1 -24.61 -5.31 13.16
CA MET A 1 -25.11 -4.87 11.84
C MET A 1 -25.78 -3.52 12.02
N SER A 2 -25.17 -2.47 11.47
CA SER A 2 -25.80 -1.16 11.39
C SER A 2 -27.08 -1.30 10.57
N ASN A 3 -28.22 -0.91 11.13
CA ASN A 3 -29.51 -0.92 10.43
C ASN A 3 -29.65 0.27 9.45
N GLU A 4 -28.57 0.99 9.20
CA GLU A 4 -28.52 2.20 8.39
C GLU A 4 -27.96 1.93 7.00
N THR A 5 -28.46 2.68 6.03
CA THR A 5 -27.95 2.71 4.66
C THR A 5 -27.05 3.91 4.48
N ILE A 6 -25.88 3.66 3.91
CA ILE A 6 -24.91 4.70 3.61
C ILE A 6 -24.92 5.05 2.14
N TYR A 7 -24.62 6.31 1.85
CA TYR A 7 -24.39 6.77 0.49
C TYR A 7 -23.17 7.69 0.41
N ALA A 8 -22.53 7.74 -0.76
CA ALA A 8 -21.45 8.68 -1.04
C ALA A 8 -21.17 8.79 -2.54
N LEU A 9 -20.42 9.82 -2.92
CA LEU A 9 -19.81 9.94 -4.24
C LEU A 9 -18.63 8.97 -4.33
N SER A 10 -18.73 7.93 -5.16
CA SER A 10 -17.70 6.90 -5.36
C SER A 10 -16.82 7.15 -6.59
N SER A 11 -17.13 8.16 -7.41
CA SER A 11 -16.30 8.61 -8.52
C SER A 11 -15.27 9.67 -8.07
N GLY A 12 -14.33 10.01 -8.95
CA GLY A 12 -13.35 11.08 -8.72
C GLY A 12 -13.97 12.48 -8.55
N ALA A 13 -13.09 13.48 -8.42
CA ALA A 13 -13.47 14.85 -8.13
C ALA A 13 -14.43 15.46 -9.17
N VAL A 14 -15.33 16.32 -8.69
CA VAL A 14 -16.32 17.05 -9.50
C VAL A 14 -15.83 18.47 -9.80
N PRO A 15 -16.12 19.02 -11.00
CA PRO A 15 -17.06 18.51 -11.99
C PRO A 15 -16.52 17.37 -12.86
N SER A 16 -17.40 16.45 -13.27
CA SER A 16 -17.07 15.32 -14.16
C SER A 16 -18.21 15.03 -15.14
N GLY A 17 -17.90 14.35 -16.25
CA GLY A 17 -18.93 13.92 -17.22
C GLY A 17 -19.93 12.94 -16.62
N VAL A 18 -19.46 12.04 -15.74
CA VAL A 18 -20.27 11.10 -14.98
C VAL A 18 -19.79 11.06 -13.53
N ALA A 19 -20.73 11.14 -12.60
CA ALA A 19 -20.56 10.90 -11.18
C ALA A 19 -21.28 9.62 -10.77
N VAL A 20 -20.60 8.75 -10.02
CA VAL A 20 -21.18 7.51 -9.50
C VAL A 20 -21.48 7.70 -8.03
N ILE A 21 -22.76 7.68 -7.67
CA ILE A 21 -23.22 7.73 -6.28
C ILE A 21 -23.58 6.31 -5.88
N ARG A 22 -22.91 5.79 -4.85
CA ARG A 22 -23.14 4.44 -4.34
C ARG A 22 -23.99 4.49 -3.09
N LEU A 23 -24.91 3.55 -2.96
CA LEU A 23 -25.67 3.26 -1.74
C LEU A 23 -25.39 1.82 -1.27
N SER A 24 -25.37 1.58 0.03
CA SER A 24 -25.25 0.25 0.64
C SER A 24 -26.03 0.17 1.95
N GLY A 25 -26.86 -0.87 2.11
CA GLY A 25 -27.58 -1.15 3.35
C GLY A 25 -29.04 -1.54 3.13
N VAL A 26 -29.77 -1.72 4.24
CA VAL A 26 -31.13 -2.29 4.26
C VAL A 26 -32.20 -1.41 3.60
N LYS A 27 -31.97 -0.10 3.45
CA LYS A 27 -32.87 0.89 2.82
C LYS A 27 -32.52 1.20 1.37
N THR A 28 -31.52 0.54 0.78
CA THR A 28 -31.13 0.78 -0.62
C THR A 28 -32.30 0.62 -1.59
N ARG A 29 -33.14 -0.40 -1.41
CA ARG A 29 -34.32 -0.61 -2.27
C ARG A 29 -35.37 0.48 -2.10
N ASP A 30 -35.64 0.87 -0.86
CA ASP A 30 -36.60 1.93 -0.52
C ASP A 30 -36.15 3.26 -1.14
N ALA A 31 -34.85 3.58 -1.06
CA ALA A 31 -34.27 4.77 -1.66
C ALA A 31 -34.39 4.77 -3.20
N LEU A 32 -34.11 3.64 -3.86
CA LEU A 32 -34.32 3.49 -5.29
C LEU A 32 -35.80 3.68 -5.68
N GLN A 33 -36.71 3.03 -4.95
CA GLN A 33 -38.14 3.14 -5.19
C GLN A 33 -38.64 4.59 -5.09
N LEU A 34 -38.12 5.37 -4.13
CA LEU A 34 -38.43 6.79 -3.97
C LEU A 34 -37.89 7.64 -5.13
N LEU A 35 -36.63 7.43 -5.50
CA LEU A 35 -35.91 8.25 -6.47
C LEU A 35 -36.28 7.97 -7.93
N THR A 36 -36.50 6.69 -8.27
CA THR A 36 -36.74 6.24 -9.66
C THR A 36 -38.13 5.69 -9.92
N GLY A 37 -38.92 5.42 -8.89
CA GLY A 37 -40.29 4.88 -8.99
C GLY A 37 -40.36 3.36 -9.16
N ASP A 38 -39.24 2.68 -9.34
CA ASP A 38 -39.09 1.22 -9.34
C ASP A 38 -37.65 0.84 -8.98
N VAL A 39 -37.43 -0.41 -8.56
CA VAL A 39 -36.07 -0.96 -8.39
C VAL A 39 -35.64 -1.66 -9.69
N PRO A 40 -34.53 -1.24 -10.33
CA PRO A 40 -34.02 -1.89 -11.53
C PRO A 40 -33.78 -3.39 -11.35
N PRO A 41 -33.87 -4.20 -12.43
CA PRO A 41 -33.51 -5.61 -12.35
C PRO A 41 -32.06 -5.79 -11.87
N PRO A 42 -31.79 -6.81 -11.03
CA PRO A 42 -30.45 -7.07 -10.51
C PRO A 42 -29.38 -7.09 -11.59
N ARG A 43 -28.30 -6.31 -11.38
CA ARG A 43 -27.12 -6.22 -12.25
C ARG A 43 -27.41 -5.85 -13.71
N LYS A 44 -28.52 -5.15 -13.97
CA LYS A 44 -28.84 -4.59 -15.29
C LYS A 44 -28.85 -3.07 -15.24
N ALA A 45 -27.96 -2.45 -16.02
CA ALA A 45 -27.95 -1.01 -16.20
C ALA A 45 -29.29 -0.55 -16.80
N SER A 46 -29.98 0.32 -16.07
CA SER A 46 -31.33 0.77 -16.42
C SER A 46 -31.36 2.29 -16.47
N LEU A 47 -31.71 2.86 -17.63
CA LEU A 47 -31.92 4.31 -17.75
C LEU A 47 -33.15 4.70 -16.94
N ARG A 48 -32.98 5.67 -16.04
CA ARG A 48 -34.04 6.20 -15.16
C ARG A 48 -33.93 7.72 -15.04
N THR A 49 -35.08 8.36 -14.89
CA THR A 49 -35.15 9.76 -14.46
C THR A 49 -35.20 9.78 -12.94
N ILE A 50 -34.26 10.47 -12.32
CA ILE A 50 -34.16 10.63 -10.87
C ILE A 50 -34.94 11.87 -10.47
N ARG A 51 -35.82 11.73 -9.48
CA ARG A 51 -36.76 12.77 -9.08
C ARG A 51 -36.69 13.06 -7.59
N LEU A 52 -36.96 14.31 -7.23
CA LEU A 52 -37.29 14.70 -5.86
C LEU A 52 -38.69 14.18 -5.49
N ARG A 53 -38.97 14.10 -4.20
CA ARG A 53 -40.30 13.72 -3.68
C ARG A 53 -41.46 14.63 -4.13
N ASN A 54 -41.18 15.86 -4.56
CA ASN A 54 -42.16 16.77 -5.17
C ASN A 54 -42.40 16.51 -6.68
N GLY A 55 -41.71 15.52 -7.28
CA GLY A 55 -41.81 15.12 -8.68
C GLY A 55 -40.87 15.87 -9.64
N SER A 56 -40.16 16.92 -9.21
CA SER A 56 -39.20 17.61 -10.07
C SER A 56 -38.00 16.73 -10.39
N ILE A 57 -37.45 16.90 -11.58
CA ILE A 57 -36.31 16.10 -12.06
C ILE A 57 -35.02 16.64 -11.46
N ILE A 58 -34.23 15.75 -10.86
CA ILE A 58 -32.85 16.03 -10.48
C ILE A 58 -31.96 15.84 -11.70
N ASP A 59 -32.00 14.65 -12.30
CA ASP A 59 -31.20 14.26 -13.46
C ASP A 59 -31.78 13.01 -14.14
N SER A 60 -31.21 12.59 -15.27
CA SER A 60 -31.46 11.32 -15.94
C SER A 60 -30.16 10.55 -16.13
N GLY A 61 -30.09 9.32 -15.63
CA GLY A 61 -28.86 8.54 -15.57
C GLY A 61 -29.06 7.03 -15.57
N LEU A 62 -27.97 6.29 -15.53
CA LEU A 62 -28.01 4.83 -15.40
C LEU A 62 -28.07 4.46 -13.92
N VAL A 63 -28.97 3.54 -13.59
CA VAL A 63 -29.10 3.01 -12.23
C VAL A 63 -28.87 1.51 -12.25
N LEU A 64 -28.03 1.05 -11.33
CA LEU A 64 -27.71 -0.35 -11.11
C LEU A 64 -28.11 -0.76 -9.69
N PHE A 65 -28.60 -1.98 -9.57
CA PHE A 65 -28.93 -2.59 -8.29
C PHE A 65 -28.21 -3.94 -8.12
N PHE A 66 -27.58 -4.14 -6.97
CA PHE A 66 -26.81 -5.31 -6.60
C PHE A 66 -27.42 -5.92 -5.32
N PRO A 67 -28.21 -7.00 -5.43
CA PRO A 67 -28.80 -7.62 -4.24
C PRO A 67 -27.74 -8.32 -3.38
N SER A 68 -27.92 -8.26 -2.06
CA SER A 68 -27.20 -9.07 -1.08
C SER A 68 -27.35 -10.57 -1.38
N PRO A 69 -26.32 -11.41 -1.12
CA PRO A 69 -24.97 -11.09 -0.63
C PRO A 69 -23.98 -10.74 -1.75
N ALA A 70 -24.47 -10.59 -2.98
CA ALA A 70 -23.66 -10.59 -4.19
C ALA A 70 -23.36 -9.15 -4.66
N SER A 71 -22.89 -8.33 -3.73
CA SER A 71 -22.50 -6.92 -3.89
C SER A 71 -21.09 -6.67 -3.33
N PHE A 72 -20.58 -5.43 -3.45
CA PHE A 72 -19.27 -5.04 -2.92
C PHE A 72 -19.21 -5.17 -1.39
N THR A 73 -20.19 -4.63 -0.68
CA THR A 73 -20.24 -4.66 0.78
C THR A 73 -20.83 -5.95 1.34
N GLY A 74 -21.49 -6.78 0.52
CA GLY A 74 -22.28 -7.92 0.98
C GLY A 74 -23.73 -7.57 1.34
N GLU A 75 -24.09 -6.28 1.36
CA GLU A 75 -25.46 -5.79 1.58
C GLU A 75 -26.19 -5.53 0.25
N ASP A 76 -27.43 -5.07 0.30
CA ASP A 76 -28.07 -4.51 -0.89
C ASP A 76 -27.35 -3.20 -1.28
N CYS A 77 -26.77 -3.14 -2.47
CA CYS A 77 -26.10 -1.95 -3.00
C CYS A 77 -26.78 -1.40 -4.25
N ALA A 78 -26.68 -0.09 -4.46
CA ALA A 78 -27.09 0.57 -5.69
C ALA A 78 -26.01 1.53 -6.17
N GLU A 79 -25.94 1.74 -7.48
CA GLU A 79 -25.09 2.76 -8.10
C GLU A 79 -25.92 3.62 -9.04
N LEU A 80 -25.90 4.94 -8.80
CA LEU A 80 -26.55 5.96 -9.62
C LEU A 80 -25.45 6.68 -10.40
N GLN A 81 -25.46 6.53 -11.72
CA GLN A 81 -24.52 7.17 -12.63
C GLN A 81 -25.18 8.41 -13.23
N LEU A 82 -24.88 9.57 -12.66
CA LEU A 82 -25.47 10.88 -12.99
C LEU A 82 -24.45 11.81 -13.61
N HIS A 83 -24.88 12.95 -14.13
CA HIS A 83 -23.97 14.01 -14.54
C HIS A 83 -23.26 14.59 -13.32
N GLY A 84 -21.93 14.69 -13.38
CA GLY A 84 -21.09 15.08 -12.25
C GLY A 84 -21.05 16.57 -11.97
N SER A 85 -22.20 17.23 -11.88
CA SER A 85 -22.29 18.62 -11.42
C SER A 85 -22.52 18.68 -9.91
N ARG A 86 -21.91 19.68 -9.24
CA ARG A 86 -22.09 19.88 -7.79
C ARG A 86 -23.56 20.08 -7.42
N ALA A 87 -24.34 20.75 -8.28
CA ALA A 87 -25.76 20.99 -8.04
C ALA A 87 -26.59 19.69 -8.08
N VAL A 88 -26.33 18.81 -9.05
CA VAL A 88 -27.01 17.50 -9.16
C VAL A 88 -26.71 16.63 -7.95
N ILE A 89 -25.44 16.58 -7.53
CA ILE A 89 -25.01 15.76 -6.39
C ILE A 89 -25.62 16.29 -5.09
N ASN A 90 -25.57 17.61 -4.86
CA ASN A 90 -26.16 18.21 -3.66
C ASN A 90 -27.67 17.96 -3.59
N ALA A 91 -28.40 18.15 -4.70
CA ALA A 91 -29.84 17.90 -4.74
C ALA A 91 -30.19 16.43 -4.47
N LEU A 92 -29.38 15.48 -4.97
CA LEU A 92 -29.55 14.07 -4.66
C LEU A 92 -29.28 13.78 -3.18
N PHE A 93 -28.20 14.34 -2.62
CA PHE A 93 -27.83 14.11 -1.22
C PHE A 93 -28.89 14.67 -0.28
N GLU A 94 -29.37 15.89 -0.52
CA GLU A 94 -30.48 16.48 0.23
C GLU A 94 -31.73 15.58 0.21
N GLU A 95 -32.06 14.97 -0.94
CA GLU A 95 -33.18 14.04 -1.02
C GLU A 95 -32.91 12.74 -0.24
N LEU A 96 -31.69 12.20 -0.30
CA LEU A 96 -31.32 10.99 0.44
C LEU A 96 -31.34 11.19 1.96
N GLU A 97 -30.92 12.36 2.46
CA GLU A 97 -30.96 12.72 3.89
C GLU A 97 -32.37 12.76 4.47
N THR A 98 -33.40 12.92 3.61
CA THR A 98 -34.80 12.93 4.06
C THR A 98 -35.38 11.53 4.28
N ILE A 99 -34.61 10.47 4.05
CA ILE A 99 -35.01 9.08 4.29
C ILE A 99 -34.47 8.65 5.65
N ASP A 100 -35.36 8.27 6.56
CA ASP A 100 -34.96 7.79 7.88
C ASP A 100 -34.09 6.52 7.79
N GLY A 101 -32.99 6.52 8.53
CA GLY A 101 -31.96 5.47 8.47
C GLY A 101 -31.06 5.52 7.23
N VAL A 102 -31.02 6.64 6.49
CA VAL A 102 -30.07 6.88 5.39
C VAL A 102 -29.14 8.04 5.75
N ARG A 103 -27.83 7.85 5.57
CA ARG A 103 -26.82 8.88 5.87
C ARG A 103 -25.62 8.85 4.93
N MET A 104 -24.81 9.90 4.96
CA MET A 104 -23.50 9.87 4.30
C MET A 104 -22.58 8.82 4.92
N ALA A 105 -21.81 8.15 4.07
CA ALA A 105 -20.77 7.21 4.47
C ALA A 105 -19.59 7.95 5.12
N ALA A 106 -18.98 7.33 6.13
CA ALA A 106 -17.65 7.73 6.61
C ALA A 106 -16.54 7.27 5.62
N GLU A 107 -15.33 7.79 5.82
CA GLU A 107 -14.13 7.34 5.12
C GLU A 107 -13.92 5.84 5.29
N GLY A 108 -13.66 5.12 4.20
CA GLY A 108 -13.43 3.67 4.24
C GLY A 108 -14.67 2.83 4.53
N GLU A 109 -15.86 3.41 4.76
CA GLU A 109 -16.97 2.67 5.36
C GLU A 109 -17.52 1.56 4.45
N PHE A 110 -17.51 1.73 3.13
CA PHE A 110 -17.95 0.65 2.23
C PHE A 110 -16.99 -0.55 2.30
N SER A 111 -15.68 -0.29 2.29
CA SER A 111 -14.65 -1.32 2.42
C SER A 111 -14.67 -1.97 3.81
N ARG A 112 -14.96 -1.19 4.87
CA ARG A 112 -15.18 -1.71 6.23
C ARG A 112 -16.39 -2.65 6.30
N ARG A 113 -17.52 -2.29 5.68
CA ARG A 113 -18.68 -3.19 5.61
C ARG A 113 -18.40 -4.44 4.78
N ALA A 114 -17.62 -4.32 3.70
CA ALA A 114 -17.15 -5.46 2.93
C ALA A 114 -16.32 -6.43 3.78
N PHE A 115 -15.42 -5.90 4.63
CA PHE A 115 -14.66 -6.67 5.61
C PHE A 115 -15.56 -7.39 6.62
N GLU A 116 -16.44 -6.64 7.29
CA GLU A 116 -17.35 -7.16 8.33
C GLU A 116 -18.28 -8.26 7.80
N ASN A 117 -18.63 -8.20 6.51
CA ASN A 117 -19.46 -9.21 5.83
C ASN A 117 -18.64 -10.31 5.13
N GLY A 118 -17.33 -10.39 5.36
CA GLY A 118 -16.44 -11.43 4.82
C GLY A 118 -16.31 -11.40 3.30
N LYS A 119 -16.52 -10.24 2.66
CA LYS A 119 -16.34 -10.04 1.22
C LYS A 119 -14.89 -9.78 0.85
N LEU A 120 -14.15 -9.15 1.75
CA LEU A 120 -12.73 -8.84 1.63
C LEU A 120 -12.05 -9.12 2.97
N ASP A 121 -10.79 -9.51 2.96
CA ASP A 121 -9.94 -9.51 4.15
C ASP A 121 -9.07 -8.25 4.25
N LEU A 122 -8.30 -8.11 5.34
CA LEU A 122 -7.46 -6.92 5.53
C LEU A 122 -6.37 -6.73 4.46
N VAL A 123 -5.79 -7.82 3.94
CA VAL A 123 -4.75 -7.76 2.92
C VAL A 123 -5.34 -7.32 1.58
N GLU A 124 -6.52 -7.81 1.24
CA GLU A 124 -7.24 -7.42 0.03
C GLU A 124 -7.66 -5.95 0.07
N ILE A 125 -8.07 -5.45 1.25
CA ILE A 125 -8.42 -4.04 1.48
C ILE A 125 -7.19 -3.15 1.34
N GLU A 126 -6.08 -3.51 1.99
CA GLU A 126 -4.80 -2.79 1.82
C GLU A 126 -4.37 -2.78 0.35
N GLY A 127 -4.50 -3.92 -0.34
CA GLY A 127 -4.22 -4.03 -1.78
C GLY A 127 -5.14 -3.19 -2.64
N LEU A 128 -6.42 -3.06 -2.29
CA LEU A 128 -7.36 -2.19 -2.99
C LEU A 128 -7.00 -0.71 -2.82
N ALA A 129 -6.58 -0.30 -1.62
CA ALA A 129 -6.08 1.05 -1.38
C ALA A 129 -4.85 1.35 -2.22
N ASP A 130 -3.87 0.44 -2.19
CA ASP A 130 -2.63 0.56 -2.95
C ASP A 130 -2.92 0.57 -4.47
N LEU A 131 -3.96 -0.14 -4.95
CA LEU A 131 -4.33 -0.15 -6.36
C LEU A 131 -4.91 1.18 -6.82
N ILE A 132 -5.70 1.84 -5.96
CA ILE A 132 -6.26 3.17 -6.25
C ILE A 132 -5.17 4.24 -6.25
N ALA A 133 -4.19 4.11 -5.35
CA ALA A 133 -3.09 5.05 -5.20
C ALA A 133 -1.89 4.77 -6.14
N ALA A 134 -1.87 3.64 -6.85
CA ALA A 134 -0.75 3.25 -7.69
C ALA A 134 -0.49 4.27 -8.82
N GLU A 135 0.75 4.76 -8.89
CA GLU A 135 1.19 5.71 -9.92
C GLU A 135 2.05 5.05 -11.00
N THR A 136 2.66 3.91 -10.67
CA THR A 136 3.56 3.17 -11.56
C THR A 136 3.05 1.76 -11.83
N GLU A 137 3.49 1.17 -12.96
CA GLU A 137 3.04 -0.16 -13.38
C GLU A 137 3.36 -1.25 -12.36
N MET A 138 4.51 -1.18 -11.68
CA MET A 138 4.88 -2.18 -10.68
C MET A 138 4.07 -2.04 -9.38
N GLN A 139 3.72 -0.82 -8.96
CA GLN A 139 2.75 -0.61 -7.88
C GLN A 139 1.39 -1.23 -8.23
N ARG A 140 0.89 -0.96 -9.45
CA ARG A 140 -0.38 -1.52 -9.94
C ARG A 140 -0.35 -3.05 -9.92
N ARG A 141 0.73 -3.67 -10.43
CA ARG A 141 0.87 -5.13 -10.46
C ARG A 141 0.89 -5.74 -9.06
N LEU A 142 1.66 -5.17 -8.14
CA LEU A 142 1.71 -5.60 -6.74
C LEU A 142 0.32 -5.51 -6.08
N ALA A 143 -0.34 -4.36 -6.24
CA ALA A 143 -1.66 -4.11 -5.64
C ALA A 143 -2.77 -5.00 -6.22
N VAL A 144 -2.71 -5.33 -7.52
CA VAL A 144 -3.63 -6.31 -8.14
C VAL A 144 -3.46 -7.70 -7.52
N GLU A 145 -2.23 -8.15 -7.29
CA GLU A 145 -1.96 -9.45 -6.68
C GLU A 145 -2.50 -9.54 -5.24
N HIS A 146 -2.39 -8.44 -4.49
CA HIS A 146 -2.92 -8.35 -3.12
C HIS A 146 -4.45 -8.25 -3.10
N SER A 147 -5.04 -7.36 -3.91
CA SER A 147 -6.50 -7.15 -3.95
C SER A 147 -7.28 -8.33 -4.55
N GLN A 148 -6.62 -9.23 -5.29
CA GLN A 148 -7.21 -10.49 -5.78
C GLN A 148 -7.03 -11.66 -4.80
N GLY A 149 -6.49 -11.41 -3.60
CA GLY A 149 -6.41 -12.40 -2.53
C GLY A 149 -5.31 -13.45 -2.69
N LYS A 150 -4.35 -13.29 -3.60
CA LYS A 150 -3.26 -14.28 -3.75
C LYS A 150 -2.36 -14.33 -2.53
N LEU A 151 -2.06 -13.16 -1.96
CA LEU A 151 -1.29 -13.08 -0.72
C LEU A 151 -2.08 -13.64 0.47
N SER A 152 -3.39 -13.39 0.51
CA SER A 152 -4.30 -13.96 1.50
C SER A 152 -4.36 -15.48 1.45
N GLN A 153 -4.47 -16.07 0.25
CA GLN A 153 -4.46 -17.52 0.07
C GLN A 153 -3.19 -18.16 0.62
N LEU A 154 -2.02 -17.51 0.43
CA LEU A 154 -0.77 -17.98 1.00
C LEU A 154 -0.83 -17.98 2.54
N TYR A 155 -1.24 -16.87 3.15
CA TYR A 155 -1.35 -16.77 4.61
C TYR A 155 -2.40 -17.70 5.20
N ASP A 156 -3.53 -17.89 4.53
CA ASP A 156 -4.56 -18.84 4.95
C ASP A 156 -4.04 -20.28 4.89
N SER A 157 -3.26 -20.63 3.87
CA SER A 157 -2.63 -21.97 3.79
C SER A 157 -1.68 -22.25 4.95
N TRP A 158 -0.93 -21.23 5.39
CA TRP A 158 -0.06 -21.32 6.56
C TRP A 158 -0.85 -21.38 7.87
N ALA A 159 -1.94 -20.61 7.97
CA ALA A 159 -2.83 -20.63 9.13
C ALA A 159 -3.50 -21.99 9.29
N GLU A 160 -3.92 -22.63 8.19
CA GLU A 160 -4.45 -23.99 8.19
C GLU A 160 -3.41 -25.01 8.68
N ARG A 161 -2.16 -24.92 8.20
CA ARG A 161 -1.05 -25.79 8.65
C ARG A 161 -0.77 -25.63 10.14
N LEU A 162 -0.66 -24.40 10.64
CA LEU A 162 -0.49 -24.14 12.08
C LEU A 162 -1.68 -24.64 12.91
N THR A 163 -2.90 -24.44 12.42
CA THR A 163 -4.11 -24.91 13.12
C THR A 163 -4.13 -26.43 13.20
N ARG A 164 -3.77 -27.12 12.11
CA ARG A 164 -3.67 -28.59 12.07
C ARG A 164 -2.57 -29.10 13.00
N ALA A 165 -1.38 -28.49 12.97
CA ALA A 165 -0.28 -28.84 13.85
C ALA A 165 -0.69 -28.73 15.32
N ARG A 166 -1.32 -27.61 15.69
CA ARG A 166 -1.85 -27.39 17.05
C ARG A 166 -2.89 -28.42 17.45
N ALA A 167 -3.84 -28.74 16.57
CA ALA A 167 -4.88 -29.72 16.88
C ALA A 167 -4.31 -31.13 17.14
N LEU A 168 -3.24 -31.50 16.41
CA LEU A 168 -2.57 -32.79 16.61
C LEU A 168 -1.77 -32.83 17.91
N ILE A 169 -1.07 -31.74 18.25
CA ILE A 169 -0.34 -31.63 19.53
C ILE A 169 -1.31 -31.59 20.71
N GLU A 170 -2.44 -30.88 20.61
CA GLU A 170 -3.47 -30.85 21.65
C GLU A 170 -4.04 -32.25 21.92
N ALA A 171 -4.30 -33.03 20.86
CA ALA A 171 -4.73 -34.40 21.01
C ALA A 171 -3.67 -35.27 21.71
N GLU A 172 -2.38 -35.06 21.44
CA GLU A 172 -1.31 -35.77 22.16
C GLU A 172 -1.28 -35.40 23.65
N LEU A 173 -1.50 -34.13 23.98
CA LEU A 173 -1.56 -33.64 25.37
C LEU A 173 -2.77 -34.22 26.13
N ASP A 174 -3.95 -34.23 25.50
CA ASP A 174 -5.19 -34.71 26.11
C ASP A 174 -5.20 -36.24 26.34
N PHE A 175 -4.45 -37.00 25.53
CA PHE A 175 -4.43 -38.47 25.56
C PHE A 175 -3.06 -39.06 25.93
N ALA A 176 -2.16 -38.27 26.56
CA ALA A 176 -0.80 -38.70 26.93
C ALA A 176 -0.74 -39.90 27.90
N ASP A 177 -1.83 -40.17 28.63
CA ASP A 177 -1.97 -41.28 29.59
C ASP A 177 -2.55 -42.57 28.95
N GLU A 178 -2.92 -42.54 27.66
CA GLU A 178 -3.46 -43.69 26.93
C GLU A 178 -2.36 -44.35 26.05
N ASP A 179 -2.10 -45.65 26.27
CA ASP A 179 -1.04 -46.44 25.60
C ASP A 179 -1.15 -46.53 24.05
N ASP A 180 -2.18 -45.95 23.43
CA ASP A 180 -2.57 -46.14 22.03
C ASP A 180 -2.30 -44.91 21.11
N VAL A 181 -1.63 -43.85 21.58
CA VAL A 181 -1.27 -42.70 20.72
C VAL A 181 0.10 -42.93 20.07
N PRO A 182 0.21 -43.06 18.73
CA PRO A 182 1.50 -43.27 18.09
C PRO A 182 2.35 -42.00 18.15
N GLY A 183 3.48 -42.04 18.86
CA GLY A 183 4.47 -40.94 18.88
C GLY A 183 5.00 -40.52 17.50
N SER A 184 4.76 -41.32 16.46
CA SER A 184 5.10 -40.99 15.07
C SER A 184 4.28 -39.84 14.45
N VAL A 185 3.13 -39.48 15.05
CA VAL A 185 2.31 -38.36 14.55
C VAL A 185 2.92 -37.00 14.96
N SER A 186 3.53 -36.92 16.14
CA SER A 186 4.15 -35.68 16.66
C SER A 186 5.40 -35.29 15.86
N ASP A 187 6.27 -36.25 15.56
CA ASP A 187 7.49 -36.00 14.78
C ASP A 187 7.18 -35.43 13.38
N LEU A 188 6.14 -35.96 12.72
CA LEU A 188 5.66 -35.46 11.42
C LEU A 188 5.10 -34.03 11.51
N VAL A 189 4.51 -33.65 12.64
CA VAL A 189 4.02 -32.28 12.87
C VAL A 189 5.19 -31.31 12.97
N TRP A 190 6.22 -31.67 13.73
CA TRP A 190 7.38 -30.79 13.92
C TRP A 190 8.21 -30.61 12.64
N ASP A 191 8.30 -31.65 11.80
CA ASP A 191 8.89 -31.54 10.46
C ASP A 191 8.11 -30.56 9.56
N ASP A 192 6.77 -30.64 9.56
CA ASP A 192 5.93 -29.71 8.79
C ASP A 192 6.05 -28.27 9.29
N VAL A 193 6.10 -28.07 10.62
CA VAL A 193 6.33 -26.77 11.25
C VAL A 193 7.71 -26.21 10.89
N GLY A 194 8.75 -27.06 10.84
CA GLY A 194 10.08 -26.68 10.37
C GLY A 194 10.09 -26.25 8.90
N GLY A 195 9.35 -26.96 8.04
CA GLY A 195 9.13 -26.56 6.65
C GLY A 195 8.45 -25.20 6.53
N LEU A 196 7.40 -24.98 7.33
CA LEU A 196 6.67 -23.71 7.39
C LEU A 196 7.55 -22.56 7.88
N GLN A 197 8.42 -22.79 8.87
CA GLN A 197 9.39 -21.82 9.35
C GLN A 197 10.29 -21.32 8.19
N ALA A 198 10.82 -22.25 7.39
CA ALA A 198 11.67 -21.91 6.24
C ALA A 198 10.90 -21.12 5.16
N GLU A 199 9.66 -21.48 4.87
CA GLU A 199 8.79 -20.76 3.94
C GLU A 199 8.54 -19.32 4.39
N ILE A 200 8.15 -19.12 5.66
CA ILE A 200 7.88 -17.80 6.24
C ILE A 200 9.16 -16.95 6.26
N ALA A 201 10.30 -17.54 6.65
CA ALA A 201 11.58 -16.84 6.66
C ALA A 201 11.99 -16.38 5.25
N ASN A 202 11.84 -17.24 4.24
CA ASN A 202 12.11 -16.89 2.86
C ASN A 202 11.17 -15.79 2.35
N HIS A 203 9.88 -15.87 2.67
CA HIS A 203 8.90 -14.84 2.30
C HIS A 203 9.21 -13.48 2.95
N LEU A 204 9.59 -13.47 4.23
CA LEU A 204 9.96 -12.27 4.96
C LEU A 204 11.26 -11.64 4.42
N ALA A 205 12.19 -12.44 3.88
CA ALA A 205 13.39 -11.93 3.23
C ALA A 205 13.07 -11.06 1.99
N HIS A 206 11.94 -11.32 1.32
CA HIS A 206 11.48 -10.53 0.17
C HIS A 206 10.66 -9.29 0.55
N ALA A 207 10.41 -9.06 1.83
CA ALA A 207 9.56 -7.97 2.30
C ALA A 207 10.11 -6.59 1.91
N LYS A 208 11.44 -6.43 1.85
CA LYS A 208 12.08 -5.17 1.43
C LYS A 208 11.75 -4.82 -0.03
N ALA A 209 11.66 -5.82 -0.91
CA ALA A 209 11.26 -5.60 -2.30
C ALA A 209 9.82 -5.08 -2.39
N GLY A 210 8.90 -5.65 -1.60
CA GLY A 210 7.50 -5.20 -1.54
C GLY A 210 7.36 -3.74 -1.07
N GLU A 211 8.12 -3.35 -0.03
CA GLU A 211 8.18 -1.95 0.41
C GLU A 211 8.72 -1.02 -0.67
N ILE A 212 9.80 -1.39 -1.37
CA ILE A 212 10.39 -0.57 -2.44
C ILE A 212 9.38 -0.39 -3.58
N ILE A 213 8.68 -1.45 -4.00
CA ILE A 213 7.66 -1.35 -5.04
C ILE A 213 6.52 -0.44 -4.58
N ARG A 214 6.01 -0.60 -3.36
CA ARG A 214 4.86 0.15 -2.84
C ARG A 214 5.21 1.61 -2.56
N ASP A 215 6.21 1.86 -1.72
CA ASP A 215 6.51 3.18 -1.16
C ASP A 215 7.48 3.98 -2.05
N GLY A 216 8.16 3.31 -2.97
CA GLY A 216 9.13 3.88 -3.92
C GLY A 216 10.58 3.71 -3.48
N PHE A 217 11.47 3.60 -4.47
CA PHE A 217 12.91 3.54 -4.28
C PHE A 217 13.45 4.93 -3.93
N LYS A 218 13.90 5.12 -2.70
CA LYS A 218 14.35 6.42 -2.19
C LYS A 218 15.76 6.73 -2.69
N VAL A 219 15.89 7.78 -3.49
CA VAL A 219 17.16 8.28 -4.03
C VAL A 219 17.42 9.67 -3.46
N VAL A 220 18.55 9.86 -2.80
CA VAL A 220 18.90 11.15 -2.19
C VAL A 220 20.05 11.80 -2.95
N ILE A 221 19.87 13.05 -3.37
CA ILE A 221 20.92 13.86 -3.97
C ILE A 221 21.68 14.59 -2.87
N ALA A 222 22.95 14.19 -2.66
CA ALA A 222 23.87 14.81 -1.72
C ALA A 222 25.04 15.49 -2.46
N GLY A 223 25.71 16.44 -1.82
CA GLY A 223 26.87 17.13 -2.39
C GLY A 223 27.04 18.54 -1.86
N ALA A 224 28.21 19.13 -2.11
CA ALA A 224 28.54 20.49 -1.71
C ALA A 224 27.53 21.53 -2.27
N PRO A 225 27.42 22.73 -1.67
CA PRO A 225 26.72 23.86 -2.31
C PRO A 225 27.22 24.03 -3.75
N ASN A 226 26.34 24.36 -4.70
CA ASN A 226 26.66 24.56 -6.11
C ASN A 226 27.13 23.33 -6.93
N ALA A 227 27.13 22.13 -6.35
CA ALA A 227 27.41 20.87 -7.05
C ALA A 227 26.36 20.45 -8.11
N GLY A 228 25.40 21.33 -8.44
CA GLY A 228 24.39 21.07 -9.48
C GLY A 228 23.19 20.22 -9.06
N LYS A 229 22.92 20.06 -7.75
CA LYS A 229 21.83 19.24 -7.19
C LYS A 229 20.45 19.57 -7.76
N SER A 230 20.01 20.82 -7.58
CA SER A 230 18.68 21.25 -8.05
C SER A 230 18.61 21.31 -9.59
N THR A 231 19.73 21.52 -10.28
CA THR A 231 19.80 21.43 -11.74
C THR A 231 19.55 20.00 -12.22
N LEU A 232 20.20 19.01 -11.60
CA LEU A 232 19.98 17.59 -11.89
C LEU A 232 18.53 17.17 -11.57
N MET A 233 18.02 17.55 -10.40
CA MET A 233 16.64 17.23 -10.00
C MET A 233 15.64 17.73 -11.04
N ASN A 234 15.77 18.99 -11.47
CA ASN A 234 14.92 19.57 -12.51
C ASN A 234 15.09 18.88 -13.88
N ALA A 235 16.32 18.50 -14.24
CA ALA A 235 16.58 17.80 -15.50
C ALA A 235 15.92 16.42 -15.54
N LEU A 236 15.98 15.66 -14.44
CA LEU A 236 15.28 14.37 -14.30
C LEU A 236 13.76 14.54 -14.25
N ALA A 237 13.26 15.55 -13.52
CA ALA A 237 11.83 15.82 -13.40
C ALA A 237 11.19 16.18 -14.75
N ARG A 238 11.85 16.99 -15.60
CA ARG A 238 11.30 17.40 -16.91
C ARG A 238 11.03 16.23 -17.87
N ARG A 239 11.66 15.08 -17.65
CA ARG A 239 11.61 13.94 -18.58
C ARG A 239 10.78 12.77 -18.04
N GLU A 240 10.70 12.60 -16.72
CA GLU A 240 10.30 11.32 -16.11
C GLU A 240 9.27 11.46 -14.98
N VAL A 241 8.65 12.63 -14.77
CA VAL A 241 7.63 12.82 -13.72
C VAL A 241 6.48 11.82 -13.92
N ALA A 242 6.23 11.01 -12.88
CA ALA A 242 5.15 10.03 -12.89
C ALA A 242 3.78 10.73 -12.97
N ILE A 243 3.59 11.84 -12.25
CA ILE A 243 2.36 12.66 -12.29
C ILE A 243 2.67 14.14 -11.97
N VAL A 244 2.20 15.07 -12.82
CA VAL A 244 2.01 16.48 -12.43
C VAL A 244 0.68 16.54 -11.68
N THR A 245 0.69 16.69 -10.36
CA THR A 245 -0.55 16.96 -9.63
C THR A 245 -0.86 18.46 -9.72
N ASP A 246 -1.95 18.82 -10.39
CA ASP A 246 -2.44 20.20 -10.53
C ASP A 246 -3.10 20.75 -9.24
N ILE A 247 -2.90 20.10 -8.08
CA ILE A 247 -3.49 20.56 -6.81
C ILE A 247 -2.48 21.44 -6.07
N ALA A 248 -2.47 22.71 -6.44
CA ALA A 248 -1.94 23.77 -5.58
C ALA A 248 -2.73 23.78 -4.26
N GLY A 249 -2.19 23.15 -3.19
CA GLY A 249 -2.88 23.15 -1.90
C GLY A 249 -2.39 22.23 -0.78
N THR A 250 -1.52 21.25 -1.02
CA THR A 250 -0.99 20.37 0.04
C THR A 250 0.50 20.56 0.33
N THR A 251 1.06 21.70 -0.09
CA THR A 251 2.47 22.06 0.08
C THR A 251 2.75 22.59 1.49
N ARG A 252 2.81 21.68 2.47
CA ARG A 252 3.54 22.00 3.71
C ARG A 252 4.78 21.18 3.99
N ASP A 253 5.03 20.03 3.38
CA ASP A 253 6.25 19.26 3.68
C ASP A 253 6.66 18.25 2.59
N VAL A 254 7.06 18.68 1.37
CA VAL A 254 7.65 17.73 0.42
C VAL A 254 8.74 18.36 -0.49
N LEU A 255 9.99 17.95 -0.29
CA LEU A 255 11.17 18.31 -1.11
C LEU A 255 11.69 17.09 -1.91
N HIS A 256 10.76 16.37 -2.53
CA HIS A 256 11.10 15.30 -3.47
C HIS A 256 10.26 15.39 -4.74
N VAL A 257 10.76 14.72 -5.78
CA VAL A 257 10.06 14.51 -7.04
C VAL A 257 9.92 13.02 -7.26
N ASP A 258 8.73 12.60 -7.67
CA ASP A 258 8.41 11.23 -8.02
C ASP A 258 8.69 10.97 -9.50
N LEU A 259 9.50 9.97 -9.79
CA LEU A 259 9.90 9.56 -11.13
C LEU A 259 9.41 8.14 -11.41
N ASP A 260 8.94 7.89 -12.64
CA ASP A 260 8.74 6.52 -13.14
C ASP A 260 10.01 6.06 -13.87
N ILE A 261 10.74 5.12 -13.27
CA ILE A 261 11.91 4.49 -13.88
C ILE A 261 11.61 3.01 -14.12
N ASN A 262 11.42 2.66 -15.40
CA ASN A 262 11.15 1.28 -15.84
C ASN A 262 9.90 0.66 -15.20
N GLY A 263 8.88 1.47 -14.89
CA GLY A 263 7.65 1.04 -14.25
C GLY A 263 7.73 1.01 -12.72
N PHE A 264 8.83 1.48 -12.12
CA PHE A 264 9.00 1.58 -10.68
C PHE A 264 8.98 3.04 -10.21
N LEU A 265 8.36 3.27 -9.06
CA LEU A 265 8.37 4.57 -8.40
C LEU A 265 9.76 4.84 -7.79
N VAL A 266 10.38 5.95 -8.20
CA VAL A 266 11.64 6.44 -7.65
C VAL A 266 11.41 7.81 -7.03
N LYS A 267 11.66 7.93 -5.73
CA LYS A 267 11.48 9.19 -4.98
C LYS A 267 12.82 9.90 -4.87
N LEU A 268 12.96 11.01 -5.58
CA LEU A 268 14.20 11.77 -5.66
C LEU A 268 14.18 12.96 -4.68
N TYR A 269 14.99 12.90 -3.62
CA TYR A 269 15.06 13.93 -2.58
C TYR A 269 16.25 14.88 -2.78
N ASP A 270 16.03 16.19 -2.64
CA ASP A 270 17.12 17.19 -2.65
C ASP A 270 17.54 17.58 -1.22
N THR A 271 18.81 17.32 -0.87
CA THR A 271 19.37 17.68 0.44
C THR A 271 19.57 19.19 0.64
N ALA A 272 19.72 19.99 -0.43
CA ALA A 272 19.81 21.44 -0.31
C ALA A 272 18.45 22.05 0.05
N GLY A 273 17.40 21.64 -0.66
CA GLY A 273 16.03 22.06 -0.35
C GLY A 273 15.60 21.70 1.08
N LEU A 274 16.05 20.55 1.61
CA LEU A 274 15.79 20.12 3.00
C LEU A 274 16.47 21.01 4.05
N ARG A 275 17.58 21.66 3.70
CA ARG A 275 18.25 22.64 4.56
C ARG A 275 17.57 24.00 4.46
N GLU A 276 17.36 24.51 3.24
CA GLU A 276 16.82 25.86 2.97
C GLU A 276 15.37 26.05 3.46
N ALA A 277 14.49 25.05 3.31
CA ALA A 277 13.09 25.15 3.77
C ALA A 277 12.95 25.31 5.30
N HIS A 278 14.01 25.03 6.05
CA HIS A 278 14.03 25.04 7.51
C HIS A 278 15.15 25.91 8.10
N GLU A 279 15.81 26.77 7.31
CA GLU A 279 16.93 27.63 7.72
C GLU A 279 16.59 28.65 8.83
N LEU A 280 15.33 28.76 9.27
CA LEU A 280 14.95 29.50 10.47
C LEU A 280 15.08 28.68 11.79
N VAL A 281 15.32 27.37 11.72
CA VAL A 281 15.38 26.43 12.88
C VAL A 281 16.55 25.44 12.72
N GLU A 282 17.79 25.90 12.89
CA GLU A 282 19.00 25.10 12.70
C GLU A 282 19.34 24.15 13.88
N ARG A 283 19.25 22.85 13.58
CA ARG A 283 19.79 21.62 14.21
C ARG A 283 18.88 20.46 13.80
N GLU A 284 17.58 20.72 13.77
CA GLU A 284 16.55 19.78 13.30
C GLU A 284 16.65 19.53 11.79
N GLY A 285 16.98 20.56 10.99
CA GLY A 285 17.23 20.41 9.56
C GLY A 285 18.41 19.48 9.22
N ILE A 286 19.50 19.53 10.00
CA ILE A 286 20.65 18.63 9.83
C ILE A 286 20.27 17.19 10.20
N ARG A 287 19.62 17.01 11.36
CA ARG A 287 19.16 15.70 11.83
C ARG A 287 18.20 15.04 10.83
N ARG A 288 17.26 15.79 10.26
CA ARG A 288 16.34 15.29 9.23
C ARG A 288 17.05 14.92 7.94
N ALA A 289 18.00 15.74 7.47
CA ALA A 289 18.78 15.42 6.28
C ALA A 289 19.61 14.13 6.49
N GLU A 290 20.22 13.95 7.66
CA GLU A 290 20.92 12.72 8.04
C GLU A 290 19.97 11.51 8.09
N GLN A 291 18.76 11.70 8.64
CA GLN A 291 17.75 10.64 8.68
C GLN A 291 17.31 10.22 7.27
N VAL A 292 16.99 11.17 6.39
CA VAL A 292 16.60 10.90 5.00
C VAL A 292 17.72 10.18 4.25
N ILE A 293 18.98 10.57 4.46
CA ILE A 293 20.14 9.88 3.90
C ILE A 293 20.25 8.44 4.44
N SER A 294 20.03 8.25 5.75
CA SER A 294 20.12 6.92 6.38
C SER A 294 19.01 5.95 5.95
N GLU A 295 17.85 6.50 5.55
CA GLU A 295 16.72 5.74 5.02
C GLU A 295 16.79 5.56 3.50
N ALA A 296 17.77 6.18 2.83
CA ALA A 296 17.88 6.13 1.38
C ALA A 296 18.24 4.73 0.90
N SER A 297 17.71 4.35 -0.25
CA SER A 297 18.13 3.14 -0.95
C SER A 297 19.40 3.39 -1.78
N LEU A 298 19.60 4.65 -2.21
CA LEU A 298 20.76 5.12 -2.96
C LEU A 298 21.05 6.59 -2.66
N VAL A 299 22.32 6.94 -2.49
CA VAL A 299 22.77 8.33 -2.46
C VAL A 299 23.52 8.67 -3.75
N LEU A 300 23.03 9.68 -4.47
CA LEU A 300 23.76 10.32 -5.56
C LEU A 300 24.64 11.43 -4.98
N TYR A 301 25.93 11.18 -4.84
CA TYR A 301 26.88 12.17 -4.33
C TYR A 301 27.45 12.98 -5.49
N LEU A 302 26.94 14.20 -5.66
CA LEU A 302 27.32 15.11 -6.72
C LEU A 302 28.55 15.93 -6.34
N GLU A 303 29.49 15.99 -7.27
CA GLU A 303 30.73 16.77 -7.14
C GLU A 303 30.92 17.63 -8.39
N ASP A 304 31.29 18.90 -8.22
CA ASP A 304 31.67 19.74 -9.35
C ASP A 304 33.05 19.30 -9.84
N MET A 305 33.13 18.85 -11.09
CA MET A 305 34.38 18.37 -11.68
C MET A 305 35.45 19.46 -11.77
N ALA A 306 35.09 20.75 -11.70
CA ALA A 306 36.03 21.86 -11.65
C ALA A 306 36.65 22.07 -10.26
N GLU A 307 35.94 21.71 -9.18
CA GLU A 307 36.42 21.85 -7.79
C GLU A 307 37.19 20.61 -7.32
N GLY A 308 37.03 19.48 -8.01
CA GLY A 308 37.70 18.22 -7.70
C GLY A 308 36.91 17.34 -6.74
N THR A 309 37.53 16.25 -6.30
CA THR A 309 36.90 15.27 -5.41
C THR A 309 37.05 15.67 -3.94
N ASN A 310 35.96 15.57 -3.21
CA ASN A 310 35.92 15.70 -1.76
C ASN A 310 36.00 14.31 -1.09
N ALA A 311 36.40 14.29 0.18
CA ALA A 311 36.23 13.10 0.99
C ALA A 311 34.73 12.83 1.16
N LEU A 312 34.31 11.59 0.87
CA LEU A 312 32.93 11.19 1.10
C LEU A 312 32.62 11.36 2.60
N PRO A 313 31.51 12.03 2.96
CA PRO A 313 31.06 12.04 4.33
C PRO A 313 30.78 10.61 4.78
N PRO A 314 30.85 10.30 6.08
CA PRO A 314 30.54 8.98 6.60
C PRO A 314 29.04 8.68 6.43
N ILE A 315 28.66 8.21 5.25
CA ILE A 315 27.32 7.70 4.93
C ILE A 315 27.36 6.21 5.25
N ALA A 316 26.97 5.86 6.48
CA ALA A 316 26.98 4.47 6.92
C ALA A 316 25.86 3.67 6.23
N ASN A 317 26.18 2.43 5.82
CA ASN A 317 25.22 1.40 5.40
C ASN A 317 24.31 1.73 4.20
N THR A 318 24.66 2.73 3.38
CA THR A 318 23.89 3.09 2.18
C THR A 318 24.77 3.04 0.94
N GLU A 319 24.25 2.53 -0.17
CA GLU A 319 24.96 2.53 -1.46
C GLU A 319 25.12 3.98 -1.96
N VAL A 320 26.34 4.36 -2.33
CA VAL A 320 26.67 5.70 -2.82
C VAL A 320 27.16 5.60 -4.26
N LEU A 321 26.62 6.46 -5.13
CA LEU A 321 27.08 6.66 -6.50
C LEU A 321 27.70 8.05 -6.61
N ARG A 322 29.00 8.12 -6.89
CA ARG A 322 29.73 9.37 -7.09
C ARG A 322 29.50 9.86 -8.52
N VAL A 323 28.97 11.07 -8.64
CA VAL A 323 28.59 11.65 -9.92
C VAL A 323 29.32 12.96 -10.13
N GLY A 324 30.23 12.99 -11.10
CA GLY A 324 30.88 14.20 -11.56
C GLY A 324 29.90 15.06 -12.39
N THR A 325 29.71 16.31 -12.00
CA THR A 325 28.78 17.23 -12.65
C THR A 325 29.50 18.28 -13.50
N LYS A 326 28.74 18.97 -14.37
CA LYS A 326 29.25 20.04 -15.27
C LYS A 326 30.28 19.54 -16.29
N ALA A 327 30.10 18.32 -16.79
CA ALA A 327 30.96 17.71 -17.80
C ALA A 327 31.05 18.50 -19.13
N ASP A 328 30.13 19.44 -19.37
CA ASP A 328 30.15 20.36 -20.50
C ASP A 328 31.21 21.47 -20.39
N ILE A 329 31.66 21.80 -19.17
CA ILE A 329 32.58 22.91 -18.89
C ILE A 329 33.92 22.40 -18.33
N SER A 330 33.93 21.25 -17.66
CA SER A 330 35.13 20.64 -17.11
C SER A 330 35.26 19.18 -17.53
N ALA A 331 36.43 18.81 -18.06
CA ALA A 331 36.79 17.42 -18.30
C ALA A 331 37.20 16.67 -17.00
N GLY A 332 37.39 17.40 -15.89
CA GLY A 332 37.74 16.86 -14.56
C GLY A 332 39.04 16.05 -14.52
N ASN A 333 39.29 15.42 -13.36
CA ASN A 333 40.37 14.44 -13.15
C ASN A 333 40.03 13.07 -13.77
N GLY A 334 39.67 13.03 -15.06
CA GLY A 334 39.38 11.79 -15.79
C GLY A 334 38.21 10.94 -15.26
N PRO A 335 37.80 9.90 -16.02
CA PRO A 335 36.69 9.01 -15.66
C PRO A 335 36.95 8.12 -14.42
N ASP A 336 38.19 8.00 -13.93
CA ASP A 336 38.54 7.08 -12.83
C ASP A 336 38.16 7.62 -11.43
N ALA A 337 37.81 8.91 -11.31
CA ALA A 337 37.48 9.54 -10.04
C ALA A 337 35.98 9.47 -9.68
N TYR A 338 35.12 9.17 -10.65
CA TYR A 338 33.67 9.19 -10.52
C TYR A 338 33.06 7.93 -11.14
N ASP A 339 31.97 7.43 -10.58
CA ASP A 339 31.25 6.30 -11.17
C ASP A 339 30.57 6.70 -12.48
N LEU A 340 30.10 7.96 -12.55
CA LEU A 340 29.49 8.55 -13.74
C LEU A 340 29.83 10.04 -13.84
N THR A 341 29.82 10.57 -15.07
CA THR A 341 29.91 12.00 -15.34
C THR A 341 28.66 12.47 -16.10
N ILE A 342 28.14 13.64 -15.72
CA ILE A 342 26.92 14.19 -16.29
C ILE A 342 27.05 15.68 -16.61
N SER A 343 26.23 16.13 -17.55
CA SER A 343 25.86 17.53 -17.70
C SER A 343 24.35 17.64 -17.73
N ALA A 344 23.77 18.25 -16.69
CA ALA A 344 22.34 18.51 -16.62
C ALA A 344 21.87 19.61 -17.60
N VAL A 345 22.80 20.32 -18.25
CA VAL A 345 22.51 21.37 -19.24
C VAL A 345 22.44 20.79 -20.65
N THR A 346 23.34 19.88 -20.99
CA THR A 346 23.40 19.24 -22.32
C THR A 346 22.73 17.87 -22.36
N ASP A 347 22.21 17.40 -21.22
CA ASP A 347 21.65 16.07 -20.98
C ASP A 347 22.65 14.90 -21.17
N ALA A 348 23.94 15.20 -21.33
CA ALA A 348 24.98 14.20 -21.42
C ALA A 348 25.08 13.38 -20.12
N GLY A 349 25.16 12.05 -20.25
CA GLY A 349 25.30 11.13 -19.10
C GLY A 349 24.01 10.85 -18.32
N LEU A 350 22.92 11.61 -18.52
CA LEU A 350 21.67 11.40 -17.77
C LEU A 350 21.02 10.04 -18.06
N VAL A 351 21.11 9.54 -19.30
CA VAL A 351 20.63 8.20 -19.68
C VAL A 351 21.41 7.11 -18.94
N ALA A 352 22.73 7.25 -18.83
CA ALA A 352 23.57 6.32 -18.09
C ALA A 352 23.29 6.37 -16.58
N LEU A 353 23.06 7.57 -16.03
CA LEU A 353 22.64 7.75 -14.64
C LEU A 353 21.30 7.05 -14.36
N ARG A 354 20.32 7.20 -15.25
CA ARG A 354 19.03 6.51 -15.15
C ARG A 354 19.23 4.99 -15.17
N ALA A 355 20.03 4.47 -16.10
CA ALA A 355 20.32 3.04 -16.17
C ALA A 355 20.99 2.52 -14.88
N ALA A 356 21.91 3.29 -14.31
CA ALA A 356 22.59 2.94 -13.06
C ALA A 356 21.66 2.95 -11.83
N ILE A 357 20.64 3.83 -11.80
CA ILE A 357 19.58 3.82 -10.79
C ILE A 357 18.67 2.60 -10.99
N ALA A 358 18.24 2.35 -12.23
CA ALA A 358 17.39 1.22 -12.57
C ALA A 358 18.04 -0.13 -12.21
N GLU A 359 19.32 -0.32 -12.54
CA GLU A 359 20.07 -1.54 -12.22
C GLU A 359 20.11 -1.79 -10.70
N ARG A 360 20.30 -0.75 -9.90
CA ARG A 360 20.31 -0.84 -8.43
C ARG A 360 18.94 -1.19 -7.86
N LEU A 361 17.91 -0.58 -8.42
CA LEU A 361 16.53 -0.87 -8.06
C LEU A 361 16.19 -2.33 -8.38
N GLU A 362 16.46 -2.77 -9.61
CA GLU A 362 16.17 -4.13 -10.07
C GLU A 362 16.90 -5.20 -9.24
N ARG A 363 18.14 -4.93 -8.79
CA ARG A 363 18.88 -5.80 -7.86
C ARG A 363 18.19 -5.97 -6.50
N GLN A 364 17.47 -4.96 -6.01
CA GLN A 364 16.76 -5.03 -4.72
C GLN A 364 15.35 -5.60 -4.84
N VAL A 365 14.79 -5.61 -6.06
CA VAL A 365 13.40 -5.96 -6.33
C VAL A 365 13.27 -7.25 -7.15
N SER A 366 14.36 -8.01 -7.34
CA SER A 366 14.37 -9.26 -8.09
C SER A 366 13.61 -10.39 -7.35
N SER A 367 12.28 -10.30 -7.27
CA SER A 367 11.38 -11.36 -6.82
C SER A 367 10.67 -11.98 -8.02
N GLN A 368 10.55 -13.31 -8.04
CA GLN A 368 9.81 -14.02 -9.07
C GLN A 368 8.29 -13.93 -8.87
N SER A 369 7.86 -13.65 -7.63
CA SER A 369 6.47 -13.47 -7.23
C SER A 369 6.24 -12.06 -6.68
N LEU A 370 5.06 -11.52 -6.94
CA LEU A 370 4.55 -10.27 -6.36
C LEU A 370 3.59 -10.53 -5.20
N ALA A 371 3.26 -11.78 -4.88
CA ALA A 371 2.62 -12.10 -3.61
C ALA A 371 3.68 -12.06 -2.50
N ILE A 372 4.06 -10.85 -2.07
CA ILE A 372 5.10 -10.58 -1.07
C ILE A 372 4.61 -9.50 -0.09
N PRO A 373 5.05 -9.50 1.18
CA PRO A 373 4.59 -8.51 2.13
C PRO A 373 5.16 -7.13 1.77
N SER A 374 4.31 -6.11 1.82
CA SER A 374 4.66 -4.75 1.37
C SER A 374 4.48 -3.69 2.45
N ARG A 375 3.73 -4.00 3.51
CA ARG A 375 3.47 -3.06 4.62
C ARG A 375 4.16 -3.50 5.89
N LYS A 376 4.63 -2.53 6.68
CA LYS A 376 5.28 -2.77 7.97
C LYS A 376 4.49 -3.68 8.90
N ARG A 377 3.17 -3.47 9.02
CA ARG A 377 2.26 -4.29 9.84
C ARG A 377 2.33 -5.78 9.48
N GLN A 378 2.33 -6.10 8.18
CA GLN A 378 2.42 -7.47 7.68
C GLN A 378 3.78 -8.07 8.07
N LYS A 379 4.86 -7.30 7.90
CA LYS A 379 6.21 -7.73 8.28
C LYS A 379 6.36 -7.98 9.78
N ASP A 380 5.92 -7.05 10.60
CA ASP A 380 6.02 -7.13 12.06
C ASP A 380 5.25 -8.37 12.55
N SER A 381 4.05 -8.64 12.00
CA SER A 381 3.26 -9.83 12.32
C SER A 381 3.90 -11.14 11.85
N LEU A 382 4.49 -11.16 10.64
CA LEU A 382 5.24 -12.32 10.13
C LEU A 382 6.50 -12.58 10.96
N ALA A 383 7.22 -11.54 11.37
CA ALA A 383 8.40 -11.65 12.20
C ALA A 383 8.06 -12.21 13.60
N GLU A 384 6.95 -11.77 14.19
CA GLU A 384 6.45 -12.32 15.44
C GLU A 384 6.02 -13.80 15.29
N CYS A 385 5.32 -14.12 14.19
CA CYS A 385 4.96 -15.50 13.85
C CYS A 385 6.19 -16.39 13.73
N LEU A 386 7.19 -15.94 12.96
CA LEU A 386 8.46 -16.65 12.74
C LEU A 386 9.20 -16.88 14.06
N LYS A 387 9.33 -15.83 14.88
CA LYS A 387 10.00 -15.92 16.19
C LYS A 387 9.30 -16.93 17.12
N ALA A 388 7.97 -16.97 17.10
CA ALA A 388 7.20 -17.91 17.91
C ALA A 388 7.37 -19.36 17.41
N ILE A 389 7.39 -19.57 16.09
CA ILE A 389 7.70 -20.89 15.51
C ILE A 389 9.12 -21.33 15.87
N GLU A 390 10.10 -20.43 15.76
CA GLU A 390 11.50 -20.69 16.16
C GLU A 390 11.59 -21.08 17.64
N ALA A 391 10.85 -20.40 18.53
CA ALA A 391 10.80 -20.74 19.94
C ALA A 391 10.17 -22.14 20.18
N ALA A 392 9.14 -22.51 19.41
CA ALA A 392 8.52 -23.84 19.49
C ALA A 392 9.46 -24.97 19.01
N LEU A 393 10.39 -24.66 18.11
CA LEU A 393 11.35 -25.61 17.53
C LEU A 393 12.71 -25.63 18.24
N ALA A 394 13.04 -24.60 19.03
CA ALA A 394 14.37 -24.39 19.59
C ALA A 394 14.85 -25.50 20.53
N ASP A 395 13.96 -26.03 21.37
CA ASP A 395 14.27 -27.11 22.30
C ASP A 395 13.25 -28.25 22.16
N PRO A 396 13.59 -29.32 21.41
CA PRO A 396 12.74 -30.50 21.28
C PRO A 396 12.47 -31.22 22.60
N SER A 397 13.28 -30.98 23.63
CA SER A 397 13.13 -31.60 24.96
C SER A 397 12.25 -30.78 25.92
N ALA A 398 11.84 -29.57 25.53
CA ALA A 398 10.91 -28.76 26.30
C ALA A 398 9.52 -29.41 26.37
N GLU A 399 8.80 -29.11 27.46
CA GLU A 399 7.42 -29.57 27.66
C GLU A 399 6.51 -29.18 26.47
N LEU A 400 5.71 -30.14 26.00
CA LEU A 400 4.83 -29.96 24.84
C LEU A 400 3.87 -28.77 25.03
N ASP A 401 3.42 -28.48 26.25
CA ASP A 401 2.59 -27.32 26.60
C ASP A 401 3.23 -26.00 26.20
N ILE A 402 4.52 -25.82 26.49
CA ILE A 402 5.26 -24.59 26.17
C ILE A 402 5.38 -24.46 24.65
N ARG A 403 5.65 -25.56 23.95
CA ARG A 403 5.79 -25.56 22.49
C ARG A 403 4.45 -25.31 21.80
N ALA A 404 3.36 -25.89 22.31
CA ALA A 404 1.99 -25.67 21.84
C ALA A 404 1.54 -24.21 22.03
N GLU A 405 1.89 -23.60 23.17
CA GLU A 405 1.61 -22.19 23.43
C GLU A 405 2.33 -21.26 22.44
N ASN A 406 3.59 -21.56 22.10
CA ASN A 406 4.31 -20.82 21.07
C ASN A 406 3.65 -20.95 19.68
N LEU A 407 3.13 -22.13 19.32
CA LEU A 407 2.34 -22.27 18.08
C LEU A 407 1.02 -21.48 18.12
N ARG A 408 0.38 -21.34 19.30
CA ARG A 408 -0.80 -20.49 19.47
C ARG A 408 -0.46 -19.02 19.22
N ILE A 409 0.66 -18.54 19.76
CA ILE A 409 1.17 -17.18 19.51
C ILE A 409 1.43 -16.98 18.02
N ALA A 410 2.08 -17.95 17.36
CA ALA A 410 2.35 -17.90 15.91
C ALA A 410 1.06 -17.81 15.08
N ALA A 411 0.05 -18.62 15.40
CA ALA A 411 -1.23 -18.63 14.71
C ALA A 411 -2.00 -17.31 14.90
N ASN A 412 -1.97 -16.73 16.10
CA ASN A 412 -2.58 -15.42 16.35
C ASN A 412 -1.88 -14.31 15.58
N ALA A 413 -0.55 -14.30 15.58
CA ALA A 413 0.25 -13.32 14.82
C ALA A 413 -0.07 -13.37 13.33
N LEU A 414 -0.20 -14.57 12.75
CA LEU A 414 -0.60 -14.75 11.35
C LEU A 414 -2.07 -14.33 11.12
N GLY A 415 -2.98 -14.69 12.02
CA GLY A 415 -4.40 -14.34 11.95
C GLY A 415 -4.67 -12.82 12.00
N ARG A 416 -3.80 -12.05 12.67
CA ARG A 416 -3.84 -10.58 12.64
C ARG A 416 -3.56 -10.00 11.24
N ILE A 417 -2.86 -10.73 10.36
CA ILE A 417 -2.51 -10.24 9.02
C ILE A 417 -3.74 -10.15 8.14
N THR A 418 -4.50 -11.24 8.02
CA THR A 418 -5.76 -11.34 7.26
C THR A 418 -6.93 -10.71 8.02
N GLY A 419 -6.77 -10.50 9.32
CA GLY A 419 -7.73 -9.81 10.17
C GLY A 419 -8.77 -10.72 10.81
N ARG A 420 -8.46 -12.00 10.95
CA ARG A 420 -9.30 -12.98 11.65
C ARG A 420 -9.21 -12.88 13.18
N VAL A 421 -8.18 -12.19 13.71
CA VAL A 421 -7.89 -12.06 15.15
C VAL A 421 -7.47 -10.63 15.48
N ASP A 422 -7.91 -10.09 16.62
CA ASP A 422 -7.44 -8.84 17.26
C ASP A 422 -7.25 -7.62 16.33
N VAL A 423 -8.31 -7.23 15.60
CA VAL A 423 -8.23 -6.12 14.61
C VAL A 423 -8.84 -4.80 15.04
N GLU A 424 -9.61 -4.73 16.12
CA GLU A 424 -10.48 -3.58 16.43
C GLU A 424 -9.75 -2.23 16.38
N ASN A 425 -8.55 -2.14 16.99
CA ASN A 425 -7.75 -0.90 17.02
C ASN A 425 -7.06 -0.57 15.69
N LEU A 426 -6.93 -1.55 14.78
CA LEU A 426 -6.26 -1.39 13.48
C LEU A 426 -7.24 -0.92 12.40
N LEU A 427 -8.51 -1.30 12.50
CA LEU A 427 -9.52 -0.99 11.49
C LEU A 427 -9.66 0.52 11.30
N ASP A 428 -9.76 1.29 12.38
CA ASP A 428 -9.97 2.73 12.26
C ASP A 428 -8.78 3.44 11.59
N VAL A 429 -7.55 2.99 11.85
CA VAL A 429 -6.35 3.53 11.18
C VAL A 429 -6.36 3.17 9.70
N ILE A 430 -6.59 1.90 9.35
CA ILE A 430 -6.59 1.43 7.96
C ILE A 430 -7.67 2.15 7.15
N PHE A 431 -8.90 2.22 7.66
CA PHE A 431 -10.02 2.83 6.94
C PHE A 431 -9.97 4.36 6.89
N SER A 432 -9.26 5.03 7.80
CA SER A 432 -9.03 6.48 7.73
C SER A 432 -8.13 6.90 6.57
N GLU A 433 -7.34 5.98 5.99
CA GLU A 433 -6.51 6.26 4.81
C GLU A 433 -7.31 6.23 3.50
N PHE A 434 -8.60 5.86 3.53
CA PHE A 434 -9.46 5.76 2.35
C PHE A 434 -10.26 7.03 2.11
N CYS A 435 -10.43 7.38 0.82
CA CYS A 435 -11.33 8.46 0.43
C CYS A 435 -12.80 8.15 0.78
N ILE A 436 -13.57 9.19 1.12
CA ILE A 436 -15.04 9.10 1.23
C ILE A 436 -15.61 8.53 -0.08
N GLY A 437 -16.42 7.47 0.02
CA GLY A 437 -17.02 6.81 -1.15
C GLY A 437 -16.47 5.43 -1.50
N LYS A 438 -15.44 4.98 -0.79
CA LYS A 438 -14.99 3.59 -0.75
C LYS A 438 -14.58 3.21 0.67
#